data_AF-I0L1L4-F1
#
_entry.id   AF-I0L1L4-F1
#
_cell.length_a   1.000
_cell.length_b   1.000
_cell.length_c   1.000
_cell.angle_alpha   90.00
_cell.angle_beta   90.00
_cell.angle_gamma   90.00
#
_symmetry.space_group_name_H-M   'P 1'
#
loop_
_entity.id
_entity.type
_entity.pdbx_description
1 polymer ?
#
loop_
_entity_poly.entity_id
_entity_poly.type
_entity_poly.pdbx_seq_one_letter_code
_entity_poly.pdbx_strand_id
1 'polypeptide(L)'
;MDALNVITDSLRDEGGKWLTLSDRVATIKVAAEQLHLDPSAFFIGDANVLIHSLAYNDFHAFMVTVLNGAVTEFEQVGSALRRIADEYDRADEVVSLDLNKIYKA
;
A
#
# COMPACT_ATOMS: atom_id res chain seq x y z
N MET A 1 11.64 18.43 23.01
CA MET A 1 11.92 17.03 22.66
C MET A 1 10.63 16.19 22.68
N ASP A 2 9.77 16.30 23.68
CA ASP A 2 8.56 15.44 23.80
C ASP A 2 7.56 15.51 22.64
N ALA A 3 7.22 16.72 22.15
CA ALA A 3 6.24 16.88 21.08
C ALA A 3 6.71 16.37 19.70
N LEU A 4 8.02 16.39 19.41
CA LEU A 4 8.54 15.91 18.14
C LEU A 4 8.51 14.38 18.08
N ASN A 5 8.88 13.71 19.18
CA ASN A 5 8.79 12.26 19.31
C ASN A 5 7.35 11.77 19.15
N VAL A 6 6.37 12.48 19.73
CA VAL A 6 4.94 12.16 19.55
C VAL A 6 4.51 12.26 18.08
N ILE A 7 5.07 13.20 17.33
CA ILE A 7 4.78 13.37 15.89
C ILE A 7 5.44 12.26 15.07
N THR A 8 6.71 11.90 15.34
CA THR A 8 7.40 10.83 14.60
C THR A 8 6.81 9.46 14.90
N ASP A 9 6.37 9.21 16.13
CA ASP A 9 5.61 8.00 16.49
C ASP A 9 4.26 7.94 15.77
N SER A 10 3.52 9.05 15.72
CA SER A 10 2.26 9.12 14.98
C SER A 10 2.44 8.84 13.48
N LEU A 11 3.54 9.31 12.88
CA LEU A 11 3.89 9.03 11.48
C LEU A 11 4.23 7.56 11.27
N ARG A 12 4.92 6.91 12.23
CA ARG A 12 5.23 5.48 12.17
C ARG A 12 3.98 4.62 12.29
N ASP A 13 3.08 4.98 13.21
CA ASP A 13 1.80 4.29 13.40
C ASP A 13 0.93 4.41 12.16
N GLU A 14 0.80 5.62 11.61
CA GLU A 14 0.05 5.84 10.39
C GLU A 14 0.67 5.09 9.20
N GLY A 15 2.00 5.16 9.04
CA GLY A 15 2.72 4.39 8.04
C GLY A 15 2.49 2.88 8.17
N GLY A 16 2.45 2.36 9.41
CA GLY A 16 2.12 0.97 9.69
C GLY A 16 0.71 0.56 9.24
N LYS A 17 -0.28 1.45 9.34
CA LYS A 17 -1.64 1.17 8.84
C LYS A 17 -1.65 1.02 7.32
N TRP A 18 -0.95 1.89 6.60
CA TRP A 18 -0.85 1.82 5.13
C TRP A 18 -0.16 0.54 4.66
N LEU A 19 0.92 0.12 5.33
CA LEU A 19 1.56 -1.17 5.03
C LEU A 19 0.61 -2.35 5.32
N THR A 20 -0.10 -2.31 6.44
CA THR A 20 -1.11 -3.35 6.77
C THR A 20 -2.22 -3.40 5.73
N LEU A 21 -2.66 -2.26 5.20
CA LEU A 21 -3.64 -2.21 4.12
C LEU A 21 -3.07 -2.78 2.82
N SER A 22 -1.80 -2.51 2.49
CA SER A 22 -1.11 -3.12 1.35
C SER A 22 -1.13 -4.64 1.45
N ASP A 23 -0.73 -5.21 2.59
CA ASP A 23 -0.72 -6.66 2.83
C ASP A 23 -2.12 -7.30 2.68
N ARG A 24 -3.15 -6.61 3.20
CA ARG A 24 -4.54 -7.07 3.07
C ARG A 24 -5.01 -7.05 1.62
N VAL A 25 -4.70 -5.98 0.88
CA VAL A 25 -5.05 -5.89 -0.54
C VAL A 25 -4.27 -6.93 -1.35
N ALA A 26 -3.01 -7.21 -1.00
CA ALA A 26 -2.23 -8.26 -1.65
C ALA A 26 -2.89 -9.63 -1.50
N THR A 27 -3.43 -9.93 -0.32
CA THR A 27 -4.20 -11.15 -0.08
C THR A 27 -5.48 -11.21 -0.94
N ILE A 28 -6.21 -10.09 -1.02
CA ILE A 28 -7.42 -9.99 -1.86
C ILE A 28 -7.08 -10.14 -3.34
N LYS A 29 -5.99 -9.52 -3.80
CA LYS A 29 -5.48 -9.62 -5.17
C LYS A 29 -5.21 -11.08 -5.54
N VAL A 30 -4.50 -11.81 -4.70
CA VAL A 30 -4.21 -13.24 -4.93
C VAL A 30 -5.50 -14.05 -5.07
N ALA A 31 -6.49 -13.80 -4.22
CA ALA A 31 -7.80 -14.45 -4.34
C ALA A 31 -8.51 -14.04 -5.65
N ALA A 32 -8.47 -12.76 -6.01
CA ALA A 32 -9.08 -12.24 -7.22
C ALA A 32 -8.44 -12.81 -8.49
N GLU A 33 -7.12 -12.98 -8.54
CA GLU A 33 -6.40 -13.60 -9.68
C GLU A 33 -6.89 -15.02 -10.00
N GLN A 34 -7.41 -15.74 -9.00
CA GLN A 34 -7.95 -17.10 -9.18
C GLN A 34 -9.40 -17.12 -9.68
N LEU A 35 -10.09 -15.98 -9.73
CA LEU A 35 -11.47 -15.87 -10.21
C LEU A 35 -11.56 -15.79 -11.75
N HIS A 36 -10.82 -16.64 -12.45
CA HIS A 36 -10.98 -16.80 -13.89
C HIS A 36 -12.08 -17.83 -14.17
N LEU A 37 -12.89 -17.55 -15.19
CA LEU A 37 -13.96 -18.45 -15.62
C LEU A 37 -13.71 -18.86 -17.07
N ASP A 38 -13.71 -20.18 -17.30
CA ASP A 38 -13.68 -20.72 -18.65
C ASP A 38 -14.93 -20.30 -19.45
N PRO A 39 -14.84 -20.16 -20.78
CA PRO A 39 -15.98 -19.82 -21.61
C PRO A 39 -17.21 -20.71 -21.39
N SER A 40 -17.00 -21.99 -21.04
CA SER A 40 -18.09 -22.93 -20.73
C SER A 40 -18.98 -22.49 -19.56
N ALA A 41 -18.45 -21.70 -18.61
CA ALA A 41 -19.23 -21.15 -17.49
C ALA A 41 -20.28 -20.12 -17.94
N PHE A 42 -20.15 -19.58 -19.16
CA PHE A 42 -21.05 -18.59 -19.74
C PHE A 42 -22.04 -19.21 -20.74
N PHE A 43 -22.05 -20.53 -20.90
CA PHE A 43 -23.01 -21.20 -21.77
C PHE A 43 -24.40 -21.23 -21.13
N ILE A 44 -25.28 -20.33 -21.59
CA ILE A 44 -26.68 -20.25 -21.18
C ILE A 44 -27.65 -20.76 -22.26
N GLY A 45 -27.15 -21.48 -23.26
CA GLY A 45 -27.93 -21.96 -24.40
C GLY A 45 -28.00 -20.98 -25.58
N ASP A 46 -27.19 -19.92 -25.58
CA ASP A 46 -27.07 -18.97 -26.70
C ASP A 46 -25.70 -19.05 -27.41
N ALA A 47 -25.59 -18.39 -28.56
CA ALA A 47 -24.35 -18.35 -29.35
C ALA A 47 -23.35 -17.27 -28.89
N ASN A 48 -23.68 -16.49 -27.85
CA ASN A 48 -22.90 -15.32 -27.41
C ASN A 48 -21.91 -15.63 -26.28
N VAL A 49 -21.72 -16.91 -25.95
CA VAL A 49 -20.80 -17.38 -24.90
C VAL A 49 -19.45 -16.68 -24.90
N LEU A 50 -18.84 -16.51 -26.08
CA LEU A 50 -17.55 -15.85 -26.22
C LEU A 50 -17.61 -14.37 -25.82
N ILE A 51 -18.69 -13.66 -26.17
CA ILE A 51 -18.87 -12.25 -25.84
C ILE A 51 -19.00 -12.09 -24.32
N HIS A 52 -19.79 -12.96 -23.67
CA HIS A 52 -19.97 -12.94 -22.21
C HIS A 52 -18.68 -13.27 -21.47
N SER A 53 -17.94 -14.28 -21.93
CA SER A 53 -16.65 -14.66 -21.35
C SER A 53 -15.61 -13.54 -21.49
N LEU A 54 -15.52 -12.90 -22.66
CA LEU A 54 -14.63 -11.76 -22.89
C LEU A 54 -14.97 -10.59 -21.96
N ALA A 55 -16.24 -10.18 -21.89
CA ALA A 55 -16.64 -9.07 -21.04
C ALA A 55 -16.32 -9.31 -19.55
N TYR A 56 -16.51 -10.54 -19.07
CA TYR A 56 -16.14 -10.90 -17.70
C TYR A 56 -14.62 -10.86 -17.50
N ASN A 57 -13.86 -11.50 -18.39
CA ASN A 57 -12.40 -11.59 -18.26
C ASN A 57 -11.71 -10.23 -18.39
N ASP A 58 -12.23 -9.33 -19.22
CA ASP A 58 -11.75 -7.94 -19.32
C ASP A 58 -11.98 -7.18 -18.01
N PHE A 59 -13.17 -7.31 -17.41
CA PHE A 59 -13.47 -6.68 -16.13
C PHE A 59 -12.64 -7.29 -14.98
N HIS A 60 -12.46 -8.60 -14.98
CA HIS A 60 -11.58 -9.32 -14.05
C HIS A 60 -10.14 -8.80 -14.13
N ALA A 61 -9.58 -8.70 -15.33
CA ALA A 61 -8.23 -8.18 -15.55
C ALA A 61 -8.10 -6.71 -15.10
N PHE A 62 -9.11 -5.89 -15.36
CA PHE A 62 -9.17 -4.52 -14.86
C PHE A 62 -9.15 -4.47 -13.33
N MET A 63 -9.98 -5.28 -12.65
CA MET A 63 -10.02 -5.35 -11.20
C MET A 63 -8.68 -5.79 -10.59
N VAL A 64 -8.05 -6.83 -11.14
CA VAL A 64 -6.72 -7.30 -10.71
C VAL A 64 -5.68 -6.19 -10.86
N THR A 65 -5.74 -5.42 -11.95
CA THR A 65 -4.84 -4.28 -12.19
C THR A 65 -5.01 -3.20 -11.12
N VAL A 66 -6.26 -2.84 -10.79
CA VAL A 66 -6.56 -1.86 -9.73
C VAL A 66 -6.04 -2.33 -8.38
N LEU A 67 -6.27 -3.61 -8.03
CA LEU A 67 -5.79 -4.19 -6.78
C LEU A 67 -4.26 -4.18 -6.71
N ASN A 68 -3.57 -4.48 -7.82
CA ASN A 68 -2.12 -4.39 -7.89
C ASN A 68 -1.59 -2.96 -7.70
N GLY A 69 -2.28 -1.97 -8.29
CA GLY A 69 -1.99 -0.55 -8.05
C GLY A 69 -2.12 -0.19 -6.58
N ALA A 70 -3.22 -0.60 -5.93
CA ALA A 70 -3.46 -0.33 -4.52
C ALA A 70 -2.40 -0.96 -3.58
N VAL A 71 -1.95 -2.19 -3.84
CA VAL A 71 -0.81 -2.79 -3.10
C VAL A 71 0.42 -1.88 -3.18
N THR A 72 0.74 -1.45 -4.40
CA THR A 72 1.94 -0.65 -4.68
C THR A 72 1.86 0.73 -4.02
N GLU A 73 0.74 1.43 -4.20
CA GLU A 73 0.55 2.78 -3.69
C GLU A 73 0.49 2.80 -2.16
N PHE A 74 -0.21 1.85 -1.54
CA PHE A 74 -0.27 1.78 -0.07
C PHE A 74 1.09 1.46 0.55
N GLU A 75 1.88 0.60 -0.09
CA GLU A 75 3.25 0.33 0.35
C GLU A 75 4.14 1.58 0.24
N GLN A 76 4.02 2.34 -0.86
CA GLN A 76 4.75 3.58 -1.06
C GLN A 76 4.38 4.64 -0.03
N VAL A 77 3.08 4.85 0.25
CA VAL A 77 2.61 5.80 1.27
C VAL A 77 3.13 5.41 2.66
N GLY A 78 2.98 4.13 3.04
CA GLY A 78 3.45 3.65 4.34
C GLY A 78 4.97 3.80 4.52
N SER A 79 5.73 3.48 3.48
CA SER A 79 7.18 3.62 3.47
C SER A 79 7.63 5.08 3.50
N ALA A 80 6.94 5.97 2.78
CA ALA A 80 7.23 7.39 2.78
C ALA A 80 7.03 8.02 4.17
N LEU A 81 5.92 7.69 4.86
CA LEU A 81 5.63 8.19 6.21
C LEU A 81 6.68 7.77 7.23
N ARG A 82 7.12 6.50 7.18
CA ARG A 82 8.20 6.00 8.05
C ARG A 82 9.52 6.71 7.76
N ARG A 83 9.87 6.88 6.48
CA ARG A 83 11.10 7.59 6.10
C ARG A 83 11.08 9.05 6.54
N ILE A 84 9.93 9.72 6.50
CA ILE A 84 9.78 11.08 7.02
C ILE A 84 10.04 11.09 8.53
N ALA A 85 9.45 10.16 9.29
CA ALA A 85 9.69 10.05 10.74
C ALA A 85 11.18 9.84 11.06
N ASP A 86 11.85 8.96 10.34
CA ASP A 86 13.27 8.67 10.54
C ASP A 86 14.17 9.88 10.23
N GLU A 87 13.82 10.69 9.22
CA GLU A 87 14.55 11.92 8.91
C GLU A 87 14.37 13.00 9.98
N TYR A 88 13.17 13.11 10.56
CA TYR A 88 12.91 14.04 11.67
C TYR A 88 13.72 13.67 12.92
N ASP A 89 13.75 12.39 13.30
CA ASP A 89 14.54 11.94 14.45
C ASP A 89 16.04 12.17 14.23
N ARG A 90 16.53 11.90 13.01
CA ARG A 90 17.93 12.16 12.65
C ARG A 90 18.29 13.64 12.74
N ALA A 91 17.39 14.52 12.29
CA ALA A 91 17.60 15.96 12.36
C ALA A 91 17.66 16.45 13.83
N ASP A 92 16.81 15.93 14.71
CA ASP A 92 16.84 16.27 16.14
C ASP A 92 18.13 15.79 16.81
N GLU A 93 18.60 14.59 16.47
CA GLU A 93 19.86 14.05 16.98
C GLU A 93 21.05 14.97 16.62
N VAL A 94 21.13 15.41 15.36
CA VAL A 94 22.18 16.33 14.89
C VAL A 94 22.10 17.67 15.62
N VAL A 95 20.91 18.27 15.73
CA VAL A 95 20.73 19.55 16.43
C VAL A 95 21.11 19.44 17.91
N SER A 96 20.75 18.34 18.57
CA SER A 96 21.08 18.11 19.98
C SER A 96 22.58 17.93 20.22
N LEU A 97 23.30 17.28 19.29
CA LEU A 97 24.75 17.13 19.32
C LEU A 97 25.45 18.47 19.18
N ASP A 98 24.99 19.32 18.27
CA ASP A 98 25.61 20.64 18.05
C ASP A 98 25.33 21.63 19.21
N LEU A 99 24.13 21.63 19.78
CA LEU A 99 23.84 22.43 20.98
C LEU A 99 24.72 22.01 22.17
N ASN A 100 24.95 20.71 22.37
CA ASN A 100 25.84 20.22 23.42
C ASN A 100 27.30 20.64 23.20
N LYS A 101 27.79 20.70 21.95
CA LYS A 101 29.13 21.21 21.65
C LYS A 101 29.27 22.70 21.92
N ILE A 102 28.24 23.48 21.64
CA ILE A 102 28.23 24.94 21.85
C ILE A 102 28.13 25.28 23.35
N TYR A 103 27.27 24.59 24.11
CA TYR A 103 27.02 24.90 25.52
C TYR A 103 28.03 24.28 26.52
N LYS A 104 28.86 23.32 26.08
CA LYS A 104 29.94 22.74 26.90
C LYS A 104 31.32 23.35 26.63
N ALA A 105 31.43 24.35 25.76
CA ALA A 105 32.63 25.16 25.56
C ALA A 105 32.56 26.44 26.40
#